data_AF-A0A5D0NY51-F1
#
_entry.id   AF-A0A5D0NY51-F1
#
_cell.length_a   1.000
_cell.length_b   1.000
_cell.length_c   1.000
_cell.angle_alpha   90.00
_cell.angle_beta   90.00
_cell.angle_gamma   90.00
#
_symmetry.space_group_name_H-M   'P 1'
#
loop_
_entity.id
_entity.type
_entity.pdbx_description
1 polymer ?
#
loop_
_entity_poly.entity_id
_entity_poly.type
_entity_poly.pdbx_seq_one_letter_code
_entity_poly.pdbx_strand_id
1 'polypeptide(L)'
;MSHGYGSAVPVVIRVQPPFAAPPDGRGPRPLPVRARIGDTRADLRVGDNPISVPPGEWPIRVWLSYWGVRSGLAEITVDTRPGRPVLLYYTTPRTIYSRGVLGYEPVERPGEEALVLIYTLVPLAGLLAAVVAFLLLR
;
A
#
# COMPACT_ATOMS: atom_id res chain seq x y z
N MET A 1 21.55 29.04 22.68
CA MET A 1 20.37 29.21 21.81
C MET A 1 19.64 27.87 21.74
N SER A 2 18.69 27.67 22.62
CA SER A 2 17.86 26.46 22.74
C SER A 2 16.72 26.56 21.73
N HIS A 3 16.83 25.85 20.60
CA HIS A 3 15.71 25.68 19.69
C HIS A 3 14.63 24.86 20.39
N GLY A 4 13.47 25.49 20.63
CA GLY A 4 12.28 24.82 21.10
C GLY A 4 11.79 23.85 20.04
N TYR A 5 12.31 22.62 20.06
CA TYR A 5 11.68 21.51 19.36
C TYR A 5 10.32 21.32 20.01
N GLY A 6 9.25 21.73 19.31
CA GLY A 6 7.91 21.37 19.72
C GLY A 6 7.84 19.84 19.90
N SER A 7 7.05 19.41 20.88
CA SER A 7 6.92 17.99 21.23
C SER A 7 6.65 17.15 19.99
N ALA A 8 7.34 16.01 19.86
CA ALA A 8 7.11 15.08 18.76
C ALA A 8 5.62 14.68 18.69
N VAL A 9 5.06 14.69 17.48
CA VAL A 9 3.66 14.42 17.22
C VAL A 9 3.55 13.05 16.55
N PRO A 10 2.63 12.17 16.97
CA PRO A 10 2.46 10.88 16.33
C PRO A 10 1.71 11.03 15.00
N VAL A 11 2.33 10.55 13.92
CA VAL A 11 1.66 10.20 12.67
C VAL A 11 1.28 8.74 12.75
N VAL A 12 -0.02 8.44 12.71
CA VAL A 12 -0.54 7.08 12.79
C VAL A 12 -0.89 6.62 11.38
N ILE A 13 -0.17 5.59 10.89
CA ILE A 13 -0.49 4.96 9.61
C ILE A 13 -1.27 3.67 9.89
N ARG A 14 -2.57 3.70 9.59
CA ARG A 14 -3.45 2.54 9.64
C ARG A 14 -3.35 1.77 8.34
N VAL A 15 -2.70 0.60 8.38
CA VAL A 15 -2.63 -0.32 7.25
C VAL A 15 -3.89 -1.17 7.22
N GLN A 16 -4.69 -1.02 6.17
CA GLN A 16 -5.85 -1.88 5.96
C GLN A 16 -5.39 -3.30 5.58
N PRO A 17 -6.04 -4.36 6.12
CA PRO A 17 -5.72 -5.72 5.75
C PRO A 17 -5.95 -5.93 4.24
N PRO A 18 -5.09 -6.67 3.53
CA PRO A 18 -5.20 -6.86 2.08
C PRO A 18 -6.40 -7.70 1.66
N PHE A 19 -6.98 -8.49 2.57
CA PHE A 19 -8.20 -9.30 2.38
C PHE A 19 -8.89 -9.47 3.74
N ALA A 20 -10.15 -9.91 3.75
CA ALA A 20 -10.70 -10.47 4.98
C ALA A 20 -9.77 -11.62 5.41
N ALA A 21 -9.32 -11.60 6.67
CA ALA A 21 -8.50 -12.69 7.19
C ALA A 21 -9.31 -13.99 7.06
N PRO A 22 -8.74 -15.07 6.49
CA PRO A 22 -9.41 -16.36 6.49
C PRO A 22 -9.82 -16.74 7.92
N PRO A 23 -11.03 -17.31 8.13
CA PRO A 23 -11.53 -17.63 9.47
C PRO A 23 -10.61 -18.56 10.26
N ASP A 24 -9.80 -19.34 9.56
CA ASP A 24 -8.89 -20.36 10.10
C ASP A 24 -7.47 -19.83 10.37
N GLY A 25 -7.19 -18.54 10.09
CA GLY A 25 -5.89 -17.93 10.29
C GLY A 25 -4.78 -18.47 9.37
N ARG A 26 -5.08 -19.37 8.43
CA ARG A 26 -4.12 -19.95 7.46
C ARG A 26 -4.07 -19.17 6.14
N GLY A 27 -4.20 -17.85 6.22
CA GLY A 27 -4.00 -16.99 5.06
C GLY A 27 -2.53 -16.88 4.66
N PRO A 28 -2.23 -16.53 3.40
CA PRO A 28 -0.90 -16.07 3.01
C PRO A 28 -0.45 -14.98 3.98
N ARG A 29 0.79 -15.06 4.46
CA ARG A 29 1.35 -13.96 5.27
C ARG A 29 1.28 -12.68 4.44
N PRO A 30 0.71 -11.59 4.98
CA PRO A 30 0.64 -10.33 4.25
C PRO A 30 2.06 -9.88 3.91
N LEU A 31 2.22 -9.33 2.70
CA LEU A 31 3.51 -8.81 2.25
C LEU A 31 3.99 -7.71 3.21
N PRO A 32 5.31 -7.59 3.46
CA PRO A 32 5.84 -6.53 4.30
C PRO A 32 5.45 -5.16 3.77
N VAL A 33 4.80 -4.36 4.62
CA VAL A 33 4.46 -2.97 4.32
C VAL A 33 5.52 -2.08 4.94
N ARG A 34 6.00 -1.09 4.18
CA ARG A 34 7.04 -0.16 4.64
C ARG A 34 6.59 1.26 4.46
N ALA A 35 7.00 2.11 5.39
CA ALA A 35 6.85 3.55 5.31
C ALA A 35 8.21 4.25 5.28
N ARG A 36 8.24 5.42 4.64
CA ARG A 36 9.28 6.43 4.79
C ARG A 36 8.62 7.76 5.12
N ILE A 37 9.06 8.42 6.19
CA ILE A 37 8.63 9.75 6.60
C ILE A 37 9.88 10.63 6.68
N GLY A 38 10.07 11.51 5.69
CA GLY A 38 11.36 12.18 5.51
C GLY A 38 12.49 11.16 5.36
N ASP A 39 13.41 11.10 6.33
CA ASP A 39 14.51 10.12 6.36
C ASP A 39 14.26 8.90 7.24
N THR A 40 13.22 8.92 8.07
CA THR A 40 12.86 7.78 8.92
C THR A 40 12.17 6.70 8.10
N ARG A 41 12.62 5.44 8.25
CA ARG A 41 11.96 4.26 7.68
C ARG A 41 11.33 3.42 8.79
N ALA A 42 10.17 2.85 8.52
CA ALA A 42 9.47 1.96 9.44
C ALA A 42 8.86 0.77 8.70
N ASP A 43 8.92 -0.41 9.30
CA ASP A 43 8.12 -1.56 8.87
C ASP A 43 6.74 -1.46 9.55
N LEU A 44 5.68 -1.54 8.76
CA LEU A 44 4.30 -1.40 9.23
C LEU A 44 3.63 -2.78 9.36
N ARG A 45 2.79 -2.90 10.39
CA ARG A 45 1.88 -4.03 10.60
C ARG A 45 0.47 -3.64 10.14
N VAL A 46 -0.37 -4.65 9.89
CA VAL A 46 -1.82 -4.41 9.72
C VAL A 46 -2.37 -3.76 10.99
N GLY A 47 -3.23 -2.75 10.82
CA GLY A 47 -3.72 -1.90 11.91
C GLY A 47 -2.91 -0.63 12.10
N ASP A 48 -2.93 -0.07 13.31
CA ASP A 48 -2.35 1.24 13.62
C ASP A 48 -0.85 1.17 13.90
N ASN A 49 -0.09 2.05 13.23
CA ASN A 49 1.35 2.18 13.40
C ASN A 49 1.68 3.64 13.76
N PRO A 50 1.84 3.98 15.05
CA PRO A 50 2.23 5.31 15.46
C PRO A 50 3.72 5.53 15.20
N ILE A 51 4.06 6.64 14.52
CA ILE A 51 5.43 7.06 14.24
C ILE A 51 5.57 8.51 14.70
N SER A 52 6.44 8.75 15.68
CA SER A 52 6.70 10.10 16.22
C SER A 52 7.61 10.89 15.29
N VAL A 53 7.17 12.08 14.89
CA VAL A 53 7.96 13.01 14.08
C VAL A 53 7.96 14.42 14.70
N PRO A 54 9.02 15.22 14.47
CA PRO A 54 9.01 16.62 14.89
C PRO A 54 7.89 17.40 14.19
N PRO A 55 7.45 18.54 14.74
CA PRO A 55 6.56 19.46 14.04
C PRO A 55 7.17 19.94 12.72
N GLY A 56 6.44 19.79 11.61
CA GLY A 56 6.89 20.19 10.28
C GLY A 56 6.02 19.61 9.15
N GLU A 57 6.42 19.84 7.91
CA GLU A 57 5.80 19.20 6.74
C GLU A 57 6.61 17.96 6.36
N TRP A 58 5.95 16.81 6.27
CA TRP A 58 6.59 15.53 6.04
C TRP A 58 6.02 14.80 4.84
N PRO A 59 6.84 14.47 3.82
CA PRO A 59 6.43 13.55 2.77
C PRO A 59 6.42 12.13 3.36
N ILE A 60 5.25 11.51 3.33
CA ILE A 60 5.01 10.14 3.79
C ILE A 60 4.80 9.27 2.57
N ARG A 61 5.65 8.26 2.43
CA ARG A 61 5.57 7.26 1.37
C ARG A 61 5.33 5.89 1.99
N VAL A 62 4.33 5.17 1.51
CA VAL A 62 4.02 3.81 1.96
C VAL A 62 4.00 2.88 0.76
N TRP A 63 4.59 1.70 0.89
CA TRP A 63 4.64 0.70 -0.19
C TRP A 63 4.69 -0.73 0.36
N LEU A 64 4.31 -1.68 -0.49
CA LEU A 64 4.55 -3.10 -0.31
C LEU A 64 5.95 -3.46 -0.82
N SER A 65 6.70 -4.19 0.00
CA SER A 65 8.02 -4.71 -0.37
C SER A 65 7.89 -6.16 -0.85
N TYR A 66 7.95 -6.37 -2.16
CA TYR A 66 7.90 -7.70 -2.78
C TYR A 66 9.19 -7.97 -3.54
N TRP A 67 10.03 -8.87 -3.02
CA TRP A 67 11.33 -9.25 -3.64
C TRP A 67 12.20 -8.05 -4.07
N GLY A 68 12.27 -7.02 -3.21
CA GLY A 68 13.04 -5.80 -3.47
C GLY A 68 12.32 -4.75 -4.33
N VAL A 69 11.20 -5.11 -4.95
CA VAL A 69 10.34 -4.18 -5.71
C VAL A 69 9.40 -3.43 -4.76
N ARG A 70 9.26 -2.12 -5.00
CA ARG A 70 8.28 -1.27 -4.31
C ARG A 70 6.96 -1.27 -5.08
N SER A 71 6.04 -2.11 -4.65
CA SER A 71 4.70 -2.19 -5.21
C SER A 71 3.72 -1.38 -4.37
N GLY A 72 2.58 -0.96 -4.93
CA GLY A 72 1.55 -0.26 -4.18
C GLY A 72 2.00 1.08 -3.59
N LEU A 73 2.95 1.76 -4.23
CA LEU A 73 3.45 3.04 -3.73
C LEU A 73 2.31 4.06 -3.62
N ALA A 74 2.19 4.67 -2.46
CA ALA A 74 1.32 5.80 -2.17
C ALA A 74 2.11 6.90 -1.44
N GLU A 75 1.81 8.16 -1.74
CA GLU A 75 2.51 9.32 -1.20
C GLU A 75 1.52 10.41 -0.80
N ILE A 76 1.74 11.01 0.37
CA ILE A 76 1.01 12.19 0.85
C ILE A 76 1.95 13.06 1.68
N THR A 77 1.75 14.37 1.65
CA THR A 77 2.46 15.30 2.53
C THR A 77 1.56 15.68 3.69
N VAL A 78 2.07 15.56 4.92
CA VAL A 78 1.33 15.90 6.14
C VAL A 78 2.00 17.05 6.87
N ASP A 79 1.21 18.02 7.32
CA ASP A 79 1.64 19.06 8.26
C ASP A 79 1.38 18.62 9.71
N THR A 80 2.45 18.46 10.49
CA THR A 80 2.41 18.14 11.92
C THR A 80 2.66 19.36 12.82
N ARG A 81 2.84 20.56 12.27
CA ARG A 81 2.96 21.83 13.04
C ARG A 81 1.79 22.09 13.99
N PRO A 82 0.54 21.70 13.71
CA PRO A 82 -0.57 21.89 14.64
C PRO A 82 -0.45 21.13 15.97
N GLY A 83 0.55 20.25 16.13
CA GLY A 83 0.76 19.52 17.37
C GLY A 83 -0.24 18.38 17.60
N ARG A 84 -1.11 18.10 16.63
CA ARG A 84 -2.18 17.09 16.74
C ARG A 84 -1.80 15.81 16.02
N PRO A 85 -2.10 14.63 16.59
CA PRO A 85 -1.94 13.36 15.91
C PRO A 85 -2.62 13.37 14.54
N VAL A 86 -1.94 12.83 13.52
CA VAL A 86 -2.49 12.70 12.17
C VAL A 86 -2.74 11.24 11.87
N LEU A 87 -3.98 10.88 11.57
CA LEU A 87 -4.37 9.54 11.15
C LEU A 87 -4.37 9.46 9.63
N LEU A 88 -3.66 8.48 9.10
CA LEU A 88 -3.64 8.14 7.68
C LEU A 88 -4.08 6.71 7.48
N TYR A 89 -4.88 6.48 6.44
CA TYR A 89 -5.33 5.17 6.02
C TYR A 89 -4.56 4.78 4.77
N TYR A 90 -3.81 3.68 4.86
CA TYR A 90 -3.14 3.06 3.73
C TYR A 90 -3.91 1.81 3.28
N THR A 91 -4.30 1.79 2.02
CA THR A 91 -4.96 0.65 1.39
C THR A 91 -4.04 0.01 0.37
N THR A 92 -3.74 -1.28 0.59
CA THR A 92 -2.92 -2.10 -0.29
C THR A 92 -3.67 -2.41 -1.60
N PRO A 93 -3.02 -2.34 -2.77
CA PRO A 93 -3.67 -2.66 -4.04
C PRO A 93 -4.03 -4.14 -4.17
N ARG A 94 -5.01 -4.43 -5.02
CA ARG A 94 -5.37 -5.83 -5.35
C ARG A 94 -4.30 -6.56 -6.17
N THR A 95 -3.47 -5.82 -6.91
CA THR A 95 -2.41 -6.39 -7.75
C THR A 95 -1.08 -5.70 -7.49
N ILE A 96 0.03 -6.42 -7.69
CA ILE A 96 1.39 -5.87 -7.54
C ILE A 96 1.73 -4.78 -8.58
N TYR A 97 0.92 -4.66 -9.63
CA TYR A 97 1.10 -3.70 -10.72
C TYR A 97 0.36 -2.38 -10.47
N SER A 98 -0.50 -2.32 -9.45
CA SER A 98 -1.28 -1.12 -9.14
C SER A 98 -0.61 -0.28 -8.06
N ARG A 99 -0.95 1.01 -8.04
CA ARG A 99 -0.59 1.91 -6.94
C ARG A 99 -1.47 1.62 -5.72
N GLY A 100 -0.93 1.85 -4.53
CA GLY A 100 -1.71 1.88 -3.30
C GLY A 100 -2.38 3.24 -3.17
N VAL A 101 -3.24 3.38 -2.16
CA VAL A 101 -3.83 4.69 -1.81
C VAL A 101 -3.52 5.00 -0.35
N LEU A 102 -3.18 6.25 -0.10
CA LEU A 102 -2.94 6.81 1.22
C LEU A 102 -3.79 8.07 1.35
N GLY A 103 -4.60 8.16 2.40
CA GLY A 103 -5.50 9.30 2.61
C GLY A 103 -5.81 9.55 4.08
N TYR A 104 -6.45 10.68 4.37
CA TYR A 104 -6.93 11.02 5.72
C TYR A 104 -8.20 10.26 6.13
N GLU A 105 -8.88 9.67 5.15
CA GLU A 105 -10.09 8.88 5.32
C GLU A 105 -9.89 7.47 4.76
N PRO A 106 -10.67 6.48 5.23
CA PRO A 106 -10.68 5.16 4.62
C PRO A 106 -10.97 5.24 3.12
N VAL A 107 -10.04 4.72 2.32
CA VAL A 107 -10.12 4.74 0.85
C VAL A 107 -10.36 3.34 0.30
N GLU A 108 -11.17 3.28 -0.75
CA GLU A 108 -11.50 2.04 -1.44
C GLU A 108 -10.25 1.43 -2.10
N ARG A 109 -10.23 0.09 -2.18
CA ARG A 109 -9.06 -0.64 -2.62
C ARG A 109 -8.85 -0.50 -4.13
N PRO A 110 -7.71 0.05 -4.59
CA PRO A 110 -7.43 0.20 -6.01
C PRO A 110 -7.08 -1.12 -6.69
N GLY A 111 -7.24 -1.16 -8.02
CA GLY A 111 -6.78 -2.27 -8.87
C GLY A 111 -7.87 -3.29 -9.24
N GLU A 112 -9.15 -2.94 -9.09
CA GLU A 112 -10.25 -3.79 -9.58
C GLU A 112 -10.23 -3.93 -11.11
N GLU A 113 -10.06 -2.83 -11.84
CA GLU A 113 -9.97 -2.84 -13.31
C GLU A 113 -8.80 -3.69 -13.81
N ALA A 114 -7.64 -3.60 -13.15
CA ALA A 114 -6.47 -4.39 -13.51
C ALA A 114 -6.72 -5.90 -13.31
N LEU A 115 -7.44 -6.29 -12.26
CA LEU A 115 -7.85 -7.69 -12.08
C LEU A 115 -8.77 -8.14 -13.22
N VAL A 116 -9.81 -7.35 -13.52
CA VAL A 116 -10.77 -7.68 -14.59
C VAL A 116 -10.04 -7.85 -15.93
N LEU A 117 -9.11 -6.96 -16.25
CA LEU A 117 -8.31 -7.03 -17.46
C LEU A 117 -7.47 -8.32 -17.51
N ILE A 118 -6.75 -8.66 -16.43
CA ILE A 118 -5.93 -9.88 -16.37
C ILE A 118 -6.80 -11.12 -16.56
N TYR A 119 -7.92 -11.20 -15.82
CA TYR A 119 -8.83 -12.34 -15.89
C TYR A 119 -9.55 -12.47 -17.23
N THR A 120 -9.65 -11.41 -18.02
CA THR A 120 -10.28 -11.45 -19.34
C THR A 120 -9.27 -11.73 -20.45
N LEU A 121 -8.10 -11.09 -20.41
CA LEU A 121 -7.12 -11.13 -21.50
C LEU A 121 -6.35 -12.45 -21.54
N VAL A 122 -5.97 -13.00 -20.38
CA VAL A 122 -5.21 -14.25 -20.27
C VAL A 122 -5.97 -15.45 -20.87
N PRO A 123 -7.23 -15.73 -20.51
CA PRO A 123 -7.96 -16.84 -21.13
C PRO A 123 -8.22 -16.61 -22.61
N LEU A 124 -8.46 -15.36 -23.04
CA LEU A 124 -8.65 -15.05 -24.46
C LEU A 124 -7.39 -15.34 -25.28
N ALA A 125 -6.22 -14.93 -24.78
CA ALA A 125 -4.93 -15.24 -25.40
C ALA A 125 -4.65 -16.75 -25.43
N GLY A 126 -4.96 -17.46 -24.35
CA GLY A 126 -4.84 -18.92 -24.28
C GLY A 126 -5.75 -19.63 -25.30
N LEU A 127 -6.99 -19.18 -25.44
CA LEU A 127 -7.94 -19.69 -26.42
C LEU A 127 -7.43 -19.44 -27.86
N LEU A 128 -6.96 -18.23 -28.14
CA LEU A 128 -6.40 -17.89 -29.46
C LEU A 128 -5.21 -18.78 -29.80
N ALA A 129 -4.29 -18.98 -28.86
CA ALA A 129 -3.13 -19.86 -29.04
C ALA A 129 -3.54 -21.32 -29.32
N ALA A 130 -4.56 -21.83 -28.62
CA ALA A 130 -5.09 -23.18 -28.83
C ALA A 130 -5.71 -23.33 -30.23
N VAL A 131 -6.47 -22.32 -30.69
CA VAL A 131 -7.05 -22.30 -32.04
C VAL A 131 -5.96 -22.29 -33.11
N VAL A 132 -4.94 -21.43 -32.96
CA VAL A 132 -3.80 -21.37 -33.90
C VAL A 132 -3.06 -22.71 -33.93
N ALA A 133 -2.75 -23.30 -32.77
CA ALA A 133 -2.10 -24.59 -32.70
C ALA A 133 -2.92 -25.69 -33.38
N PHE A 134 -4.23 -25.73 -33.13
CA PHE A 134 -5.14 -26.69 -33.77
C PHE A 134 -5.16 -26.53 -35.30
N LEU A 135 -5.16 -25.30 -35.81
CA LEU A 135 -5.12 -25.02 -37.25
C LEU A 135 -3.78 -25.41 -37.90
N LEU A 136 -2.67 -25.31 -37.18
CA LEU A 136 -1.34 -25.68 -37.67
C LEU A 136 -1.07 -27.19 -37.61
N LEU A 137 -1.76 -27.91 -36.73
CA LEU A 137 -1.61 -29.37 -36.53
C LEU A 137 -2.57 -30.20 -37.41
N ARG A 138 -3.43 -29.54 -38.18
CA ARG A 138 -4.43 -30.16 -39.05
C ARG A 138 -3.99 -30.10 -40.51
#